data_AF-A0A429BBR6-F1
#
_entry.id   AF-A0A429BBR6-F1
#
_cell.length_a   1.000
_cell.length_b   1.000
_cell.length_c   1.000
_cell.angle_alpha   90.00
_cell.angle_beta   90.00
_cell.angle_gamma   90.00
#
_symmetry.space_group_name_H-M   'P 1'
#
loop_
_entity.id
_entity.type
_entity.pdbx_description
1 polymer ?
#
loop_
_entity_poly.entity_id
_entity_poly.type
_entity_poly.pdbx_seq_one_letter_code
_entity_poly.pdbx_strand_id
1 'polypeptide(L)'
;MRTPLFRGLMRSLIVPAAAALAVLTAGAPGAHAATDLSQVAEALRDGPVYVDPAASDQLSSADAEALADKIEDADKPVFVAVLPADQPTGNLLLNLRTETGITGLYGVRVGDRFDAAADASVMSRQSVDNLVASVQSAGDPKAQLNDFVDSALRNVRGTAPASWSDGGGAGVDAGGLIAVGAVVLAGGAGAYALVR
;
A
#
# COMPACT_ATOMS: atom_id res chain seq x y z
N MET A 1 9.37 69.31 18.64
CA MET A 1 8.49 68.37 19.37
C MET A 1 8.57 67.03 18.65
N ARG A 2 9.51 66.12 18.96
CA ARG A 2 9.40 64.98 19.91
C ARG A 2 8.11 64.14 19.76
N THR A 3 8.22 63.11 18.89
CA THR A 3 7.72 61.70 18.87
C THR A 3 6.41 61.30 19.58
N PRO A 4 5.62 60.34 19.04
CA PRO A 4 5.94 58.88 19.01
C PRO A 4 5.64 58.17 17.66
N LEU A 5 6.49 57.28 17.15
CA LEU A 5 6.60 55.81 17.37
C LEU A 5 5.40 54.97 16.89
N PHE A 6 5.62 54.12 15.89
CA PHE A 6 5.11 52.73 15.68
C PHE A 6 5.61 52.30 14.29
N ARG A 7 6.78 51.68 14.11
CA ARG A 7 7.22 50.30 14.43
C ARG A 7 6.22 49.23 13.96
N GLY A 8 6.52 48.66 12.80
CA GLY A 8 5.78 47.53 12.22
C GLY A 8 6.32 47.13 10.85
N LEU A 9 7.63 46.86 10.78
CA LEU A 9 8.28 46.25 9.63
C LEU A 9 7.90 44.75 9.60
N MET A 10 6.96 44.33 8.76
CA MET A 10 6.85 42.94 8.26
C MET A 10 6.15 42.99 6.89
N ARG A 11 6.89 42.73 5.79
CA ARG A 11 7.01 41.39 5.14
C ARG A 11 5.63 40.82 4.80
N SER A 12 5.24 40.48 3.59
CA SER A 12 5.78 40.47 2.22
C SER A 12 4.50 40.32 1.36
N LEU A 13 4.25 41.15 0.34
CA LEU A 13 4.71 40.93 -1.03
C LEU A 13 4.18 39.63 -1.68
N ILE A 14 3.23 39.81 -2.62
CA ILE A 14 3.10 39.15 -3.93
C ILE A 14 2.70 37.66 -3.91
N VAL A 15 1.44 37.32 -4.21
CA VAL A 15 0.84 37.09 -5.57
C VAL A 15 1.07 35.64 -6.05
N PRO A 16 0.06 35.04 -6.72
CA PRO A 16 -0.17 33.61 -6.80
C PRO A 16 0.63 32.98 -7.94
N ALA A 17 0.97 31.70 -7.82
CA ALA A 17 1.64 30.98 -8.89
C ALA A 17 1.17 29.52 -8.94
N ALA A 18 0.53 29.17 -10.05
CA ALA A 18 0.52 27.81 -10.56
C ALA A 18 1.96 27.38 -10.86
N ALA A 19 2.34 26.19 -10.41
CA ALA A 19 3.52 25.42 -10.79
C ALA A 19 3.20 23.97 -10.35
N ALA A 20 3.10 22.92 -11.16
CA ALA A 20 4.02 22.44 -12.19
C ALA A 20 5.48 22.58 -11.74
N LEU A 21 5.97 21.61 -10.95
CA LEU A 21 7.38 21.20 -10.75
C LEU A 21 7.40 20.13 -9.62
N ALA A 22 8.20 19.08 -9.61
CA ALA A 22 9.32 18.72 -10.45
C ALA A 22 9.54 17.20 -10.41
N VAL A 23 9.60 16.57 -11.59
CA VAL A 23 10.54 15.47 -11.81
C VAL A 23 11.92 16.07 -11.59
N LEU A 24 12.67 15.64 -10.55
CA LEU A 24 14.13 15.78 -10.45
C LEU A 24 14.63 15.08 -9.16
N THR A 25 14.89 13.78 -9.26
CA THR A 25 15.97 13.13 -8.51
C THR A 25 16.85 12.34 -9.48
N ALA A 26 17.44 13.04 -10.45
CA ALA A 26 18.64 12.55 -11.12
C ALA A 26 19.83 12.80 -10.18
N GLY A 27 20.38 11.73 -9.59
CA GLY A 27 21.42 11.89 -8.57
C GLY A 27 22.24 10.66 -8.15
N ALA A 28 22.25 9.55 -8.92
CA ALA A 28 23.37 8.59 -8.93
C ALA A 28 23.24 7.62 -10.12
N PRO A 29 24.18 7.61 -11.08
CA PRO A 29 24.33 6.50 -12.00
C PRO A 29 25.20 5.42 -11.35
N GLY A 30 24.60 4.30 -10.98
CA GLY A 30 25.33 3.09 -10.58
C GLY A 30 24.63 2.31 -9.48
N ALA A 31 24.19 1.10 -9.82
CA ALA A 31 23.44 0.13 -9.02
C ALA A 31 21.93 0.40 -8.96
N HIS A 32 21.16 -0.38 -9.74
CA HIS A 32 19.87 -0.84 -9.27
C HIS A 32 20.17 -1.64 -8.00
N ALA A 33 20.15 -0.94 -6.87
CA ALA A 33 20.40 -1.51 -5.56
C ALA A 33 19.06 -2.04 -5.06
N ALA A 34 19.08 -3.26 -4.52
CA ALA A 34 18.05 -3.86 -3.70
C ALA A 34 16.96 -2.87 -3.25
N THR A 35 15.70 -3.16 -3.58
CA THR A 35 14.53 -2.41 -3.11
C THR A 35 14.64 -2.10 -1.63
N ASP A 36 14.48 -0.82 -1.29
CA ASP A 36 14.47 -0.36 0.10
C ASP A 36 13.29 -0.99 0.86
N LEU A 37 13.61 -1.88 1.81
CA LEU A 37 12.59 -2.64 2.54
C LEU A 37 11.62 -1.77 3.33
N SER A 38 12.05 -0.59 3.79
CA SER A 38 11.15 0.35 4.47
C SER A 38 10.08 0.88 3.52
N GLN A 39 10.40 1.13 2.24
CA GLN A 39 9.41 1.53 1.24
C GLN A 39 8.41 0.40 0.94
N VAL A 40 8.91 -0.84 0.80
CA VAL A 40 8.06 -2.02 0.63
C VAL A 40 7.12 -2.16 1.83
N ALA A 41 7.66 -1.99 3.04
CA ALA A 41 6.91 -2.10 4.27
C ALA A 41 5.85 -1.00 4.42
N GLU A 42 6.15 0.24 4.03
CA GLU A 42 5.19 1.34 3.99
C GLU A 42 4.05 1.04 3.02
N ALA A 43 4.37 0.62 1.80
CA ALA A 43 3.36 0.23 0.82
C ALA A 43 2.48 -0.92 1.32
N LEU A 44 3.07 -1.90 2.02
CA LEU A 44 2.34 -3.02 2.61
C LEU A 44 1.44 -2.64 3.80
N ARG A 45 1.65 -1.48 4.42
CA ARG A 45 0.71 -0.95 5.43
C ARG A 45 -0.52 -0.33 4.76
N ASP A 46 -0.33 0.24 3.58
CA ASP A 46 -1.38 0.91 2.82
C ASP A 46 -2.21 -0.07 1.97
N GLY A 47 -1.62 -1.20 1.56
CA GLY A 47 -2.33 -2.26 0.85
C GLY A 47 -1.65 -3.63 0.94
N PRO A 48 -2.34 -4.72 0.59
CA PRO A 48 -1.83 -6.09 0.76
C PRO A 48 -0.78 -6.52 -0.27
N VAL A 49 -0.64 -5.82 -1.40
CA VAL A 49 0.24 -6.23 -2.52
C VAL A 49 1.19 -5.11 -2.92
N TYR A 50 2.49 -5.43 -2.99
CA TYR A 50 3.52 -4.55 -3.53
C TYR A 50 4.24 -5.22 -4.70
N VAL A 51 4.43 -4.49 -5.80
CA VAL A 51 5.25 -4.92 -6.94
C VAL A 51 6.34 -3.89 -7.17
N ASP A 52 7.58 -4.33 -7.11
CA ASP A 52 8.72 -3.47 -7.42
C ASP A 52 8.72 -3.09 -8.91
N PRO A 53 9.01 -1.82 -9.27
CA PRO A 53 9.10 -1.39 -10.67
C PRO A 53 10.10 -2.19 -11.51
N ALA A 54 11.18 -2.71 -10.92
CA ALA A 54 12.15 -3.56 -11.60
C ALA A 54 11.67 -5.03 -11.76
N ALA A 55 10.54 -5.39 -11.16
CA ALA A 55 9.89 -6.70 -11.27
C ALA A 55 8.51 -6.63 -11.95
N SER A 56 8.15 -5.50 -12.58
CA SER A 56 6.86 -5.29 -13.25
C SER A 56 6.58 -6.28 -14.40
N ASP A 57 7.63 -6.89 -14.96
CA ASP A 57 7.51 -7.93 -15.98
C ASP A 57 6.97 -9.25 -15.43
N GLN A 58 7.02 -9.47 -14.11
CA GLN A 58 6.53 -10.69 -13.48
C GLN A 58 5.05 -10.62 -13.13
N LEU A 59 4.54 -9.42 -12.81
CA LEU A 59 3.14 -9.22 -12.47
C LEU A 59 2.69 -7.84 -12.96
N SER A 60 1.67 -7.83 -13.80
CA SER A 60 1.08 -6.57 -14.29
C SER A 60 0.40 -5.82 -13.15
N SER A 61 0.34 -4.48 -13.24
CA SER A 61 -0.34 -3.66 -12.23
C SER A 61 -1.81 -4.08 -12.04
N ALA A 62 -2.51 -4.41 -13.12
CA ALA A 62 -3.90 -4.87 -13.06
C ALA A 62 -4.05 -6.22 -12.33
N ASP A 63 -3.08 -7.13 -12.48
CA ASP A 63 -3.09 -8.40 -11.75
C ASP A 63 -2.71 -8.22 -10.27
N ALA A 64 -1.84 -7.26 -9.97
CA ALA A 64 -1.51 -6.89 -8.60
C ALA A 64 -2.70 -6.26 -7.88
N GLU A 65 -3.42 -5.35 -8.54
CA GLU A 65 -4.68 -4.75 -8.05
C GLU A 65 -5.74 -5.84 -7.81
N ALA A 66 -5.94 -6.76 -8.76
CA ALA A 66 -6.90 -7.85 -8.59
C ALA A 66 -6.54 -8.81 -7.44
N LEU A 67 -5.25 -9.01 -7.16
CA LEU A 67 -4.81 -9.75 -5.98
C LEU A 67 -5.04 -8.96 -4.69
N ALA A 68 -4.86 -7.64 -4.73
CA ALA A 68 -5.08 -6.77 -3.59
C ALA A 68 -6.56 -6.76 -3.19
N ASP A 69 -7.44 -6.49 -4.14
CA ASP A 69 -8.90 -6.51 -3.96
C ASP A 69 -9.35 -7.85 -3.36
N LYS A 70 -8.84 -8.98 -3.89
CA LYS A 70 -9.15 -10.32 -3.39
C LYS A 70 -8.78 -10.50 -1.91
N ILE A 71 -7.64 -9.97 -1.48
CA ILE A 71 -7.17 -10.09 -0.09
C ILE A 71 -7.98 -9.18 0.83
N GLU A 72 -8.24 -7.94 0.40
CA GLU A 72 -9.04 -6.96 1.14
C GLU A 72 -10.48 -7.44 1.34
N ASP A 73 -11.13 -7.93 0.27
CA ASP A 73 -12.48 -8.48 0.30
C ASP A 73 -12.62 -9.70 1.22
N ALA A 74 -11.55 -10.50 1.33
CA ALA A 74 -11.53 -11.67 2.20
C ALA A 74 -11.32 -11.31 3.68
N ASP A 75 -10.96 -10.05 3.98
CA ASP A 75 -10.64 -9.56 5.31
C ASP A 75 -9.60 -10.45 6.01
N LYS A 76 -8.46 -10.67 5.37
CA LYS A 76 -7.38 -11.52 5.91
C LYS A 76 -6.03 -10.80 5.90
N PRO A 77 -5.17 -11.02 6.92
CA PRO A 77 -3.86 -10.39 6.99
C PRO A 77 -2.83 -11.15 6.14
N VAL A 78 -3.02 -11.13 4.82
CA VAL A 78 -2.11 -11.73 3.83
C VAL A 78 -1.41 -10.62 3.07
N PHE A 79 -0.09 -10.70 2.98
CA PHE A 79 0.77 -9.69 2.37
C PHE A 79 1.59 -10.35 1.26
N VAL A 80 1.70 -9.71 0.10
CA VAL A 80 2.44 -10.21 -1.05
C VAL A 80 3.39 -9.13 -1.56
N ALA A 81 4.68 -9.46 -1.66
CA ALA A 81 5.67 -8.57 -2.28
C ALA A 81 6.36 -9.28 -3.45
N VAL A 82 6.46 -8.60 -4.60
CA VAL A 82 7.20 -9.05 -5.78
C VAL A 82 8.42 -8.15 -5.97
N LEU A 83 9.61 -8.73 -5.84
CA LEU A 83 10.89 -8.02 -5.77
C LEU A 83 11.83 -8.52 -6.89
N PRO A 84 12.78 -7.68 -7.32
CA PRO A 84 13.71 -8.03 -8.39
C PRO A 84 14.68 -9.13 -7.97
N ALA A 85 15.24 -9.87 -8.93
CA ALA A 85 16.04 -11.08 -8.66
C ALA A 85 17.35 -10.82 -7.89
N ASP A 86 17.86 -9.59 -7.92
CA ASP A 86 19.03 -9.15 -7.18
C ASP A 86 18.74 -8.78 -5.71
N GLN A 87 17.48 -8.86 -5.27
CA GLN A 87 17.10 -8.55 -3.89
C GLN A 87 17.79 -9.52 -2.90
N PRO A 88 18.45 -9.00 -1.85
CA PRO A 88 18.98 -9.81 -0.76
C PRO A 88 17.86 -10.54 -0.02
N THR A 89 17.93 -11.88 0.03
CA THR A 89 16.93 -12.71 0.70
C THR A 89 17.23 -12.98 2.18
N GLY A 90 18.45 -12.65 2.64
CA GLY A 90 18.87 -12.86 4.03
C GLY A 90 18.00 -12.05 5.01
N ASN A 91 17.31 -12.75 5.91
CA ASN A 91 16.37 -12.16 6.89
C ASN A 91 15.24 -11.32 6.27
N LEU A 92 15.01 -11.42 4.96
CA LEU A 92 14.06 -10.57 4.21
C LEU A 92 12.67 -10.56 4.84
N LEU A 93 12.07 -11.74 5.01
CA LEU A 93 10.74 -11.89 5.60
C LEU A 93 10.66 -11.39 7.05
N LEU A 94 11.72 -11.60 7.84
CA LEU A 94 11.77 -11.14 9.23
C LEU A 94 11.84 -9.62 9.31
N ASN A 95 12.70 -9.02 8.49
CA ASN A 95 12.87 -7.57 8.41
C ASN A 95 11.60 -6.93 7.86
N LEU A 96 11.02 -7.48 6.79
CA LEU A 96 9.77 -7.00 6.22
C LEU A 96 8.65 -6.99 7.25
N ARG A 97 8.42 -8.09 7.96
CA ARG A 97 7.42 -8.14 9.04
C ARG A 97 7.71 -7.12 10.14
N THR A 98 8.98 -6.93 10.50
CA THR A 98 9.39 -5.99 11.55
C THR A 98 9.15 -4.54 11.13
N GLU A 99 9.52 -4.20 9.90
CA GLU A 99 9.33 -2.87 9.32
C GLU A 99 7.85 -2.60 9.07
N THR A 100 7.07 -3.53 8.51
CA THR A 100 5.62 -3.35 8.31
C THR A 100 4.92 -3.18 9.65
N GLY A 101 5.33 -3.93 10.69
CA GLY A 101 4.81 -3.80 12.05
C GLY A 101 3.40 -4.40 12.22
N ILE A 102 2.94 -5.18 11.25
CA ILE A 102 1.60 -5.78 11.24
C ILE A 102 1.72 -7.29 11.39
N THR A 103 0.82 -7.89 12.16
CA THR A 103 0.77 -9.35 12.35
C THR A 103 0.09 -10.00 11.13
N GLY A 104 0.76 -10.92 10.44
CA GLY A 104 0.25 -11.45 9.18
C GLY A 104 1.01 -12.63 8.60
N LEU A 105 0.54 -13.10 7.44
CA LEU A 105 1.27 -14.00 6.55
C LEU A 105 1.89 -13.15 5.43
N TYR A 106 3.20 -13.22 5.29
CA TYR A 106 3.98 -12.50 4.29
C TYR A 106 4.52 -13.49 3.26
N GLY A 107 4.10 -13.35 2.00
CA GLY A 107 4.66 -14.05 0.85
C GLY A 107 5.53 -13.11 0.03
N VAL A 108 6.73 -13.56 -0.34
CA VAL A 108 7.67 -12.76 -1.13
C VAL A 108 8.17 -13.56 -2.32
N ARG A 109 8.06 -12.97 -3.50
CA ARG A 109 8.69 -13.46 -4.72
C ARG A 109 9.94 -12.64 -5.00
N VAL A 110 11.06 -13.30 -5.21
CA VAL A 110 12.35 -12.71 -5.60
C VAL A 110 12.85 -13.39 -6.87
N GLY A 111 12.64 -12.75 -8.02
CA GLY A 111 12.88 -13.39 -9.32
C GLY A 111 12.03 -14.65 -9.48
N ASP A 112 12.65 -15.83 -9.52
CA ASP A 112 11.94 -17.11 -9.62
C ASP A 112 11.70 -17.81 -8.29
N ARG A 113 12.27 -17.28 -7.20
CA ARG A 113 12.13 -17.85 -5.86
C ARG A 113 10.91 -17.28 -5.18
N PHE A 114 10.23 -18.12 -4.42
CA PHE A 114 9.10 -17.75 -3.59
C PHE A 114 9.30 -18.32 -2.20
N ASP A 115 9.17 -17.45 -1.21
CA ASP A 115 9.26 -17.80 0.21
C ASP A 115 8.13 -17.09 0.96
N ALA A 116 7.70 -17.67 2.09
CA ALA A 116 6.71 -17.04 2.95
C ALA A 116 7.02 -17.26 4.43
N ALA A 117 6.55 -16.35 5.27
CA ALA A 117 6.59 -16.48 6.73
C ALA A 117 5.32 -15.90 7.33
N ALA A 118 4.88 -16.47 8.45
CA ALA A 118 3.74 -15.95 9.20
C ALA A 118 4.07 -15.79 10.68
N ASP A 119 3.39 -14.85 11.31
CA ASP A 119 3.26 -14.83 12.76
C ASP A 119 2.54 -16.11 13.24
N ALA A 120 3.02 -16.69 14.34
CA ALA A 120 2.50 -17.96 14.85
C ALA A 120 1.02 -17.91 15.28
N SER A 121 0.49 -16.71 15.56
CA SER A 121 -0.93 -16.47 15.83
C SER A 121 -1.80 -16.57 14.56
N VAL A 122 -1.22 -16.27 13.40
CA VAL A 122 -1.90 -16.27 12.09
C VAL A 122 -1.87 -17.66 11.48
N MET A 123 -0.68 -18.27 11.43
CA MET A 123 -0.48 -19.57 10.80
C MET A 123 0.74 -20.28 11.40
N SER A 124 0.66 -21.60 11.56
CA SER A 124 1.80 -22.38 12.07
C SER A 124 2.92 -22.45 11.02
N ARG A 125 4.18 -22.53 11.46
CA ARG A 125 5.33 -22.65 10.55
C ARG A 125 5.19 -23.83 9.59
N GLN A 126 4.79 -24.99 10.10
CA GLN A 126 4.54 -26.18 9.28
C GLN A 126 3.45 -25.96 8.23
N SER A 127 2.41 -25.19 8.55
CA SER A 127 1.37 -24.85 7.59
C SER A 127 1.90 -23.91 6.50
N VAL A 128 2.77 -22.96 6.85
CA VAL A 128 3.44 -22.07 5.88
C VAL A 128 4.36 -22.89 4.96
N ASP A 129 5.16 -23.81 5.51
CA ASP A 129 6.06 -24.66 4.71
C ASP A 129 5.27 -25.51 3.71
N ASN A 130 4.15 -26.09 4.14
CA ASN A 130 3.25 -26.84 3.25
C ASN A 130 2.63 -25.94 2.17
N LEU A 131 2.26 -24.72 2.51
CA LEU A 131 1.71 -23.73 1.58
C LEU A 131 2.74 -23.35 0.51
N VAL A 132 3.97 -23.00 0.91
CA VAL A 132 5.06 -22.65 0.00
C VAL A 132 5.38 -23.83 -0.93
N ALA A 133 5.50 -25.05 -0.38
CA ALA A 133 5.76 -26.25 -1.16
C ALA A 133 4.65 -26.52 -2.20
N SER A 134 3.39 -26.23 -1.88
CA SER A 134 2.26 -26.46 -2.78
C SER A 134 2.26 -25.55 -4.01
N VAL A 135 2.81 -24.34 -3.90
CA VAL A 135 2.81 -23.34 -4.97
C VAL A 135 4.13 -23.29 -5.75
N GLN A 136 5.17 -23.98 -5.26
CA GLN A 136 6.49 -23.97 -5.89
C GLN A 136 6.52 -24.54 -7.32
N SER A 137 5.54 -25.39 -7.66
CA SER A 137 5.42 -26.02 -8.99
C SER A 137 4.58 -25.23 -9.98
N ALA A 138 4.02 -24.08 -9.58
CA ALA A 138 3.27 -23.22 -10.49
C ALA A 138 4.23 -22.61 -11.53
N GLY A 139 3.90 -22.80 -12.82
CA GLY A 139 4.82 -22.50 -13.93
C GLY A 139 4.95 -21.01 -14.30
N ASP A 140 4.06 -20.15 -13.80
CA ASP A 140 4.03 -18.71 -14.09
C ASP A 140 3.86 -17.89 -12.79
N PRO A 141 4.50 -16.71 -12.64
CA PRO A 141 4.41 -15.89 -11.43
C PRO A 141 2.98 -15.58 -11.00
N LYS A 142 2.08 -15.26 -11.96
CA LYS A 142 0.69 -14.92 -11.65
C LYS A 142 -0.06 -16.11 -11.07
N ALA A 143 0.13 -17.29 -11.66
CA ALA A 143 -0.49 -18.51 -11.17
C ALA A 143 0.00 -18.84 -9.76
N GLN A 144 1.31 -18.74 -9.53
CA GLN A 144 1.91 -19.00 -8.21
C GLN A 144 1.35 -18.08 -7.12
N LEU A 145 1.25 -16.78 -7.40
CA LEU A 145 0.74 -15.80 -6.44
C LEU A 145 -0.76 -15.99 -6.19
N ASN A 146 -1.55 -16.31 -7.21
CA ASN A 146 -2.97 -16.62 -7.03
C ASN A 146 -3.19 -17.89 -6.21
N ASP A 147 -2.46 -18.98 -6.50
CA ASP A 147 -2.58 -20.24 -5.76
C ASP A 147 -2.15 -20.07 -4.29
N PHE A 148 -1.12 -19.23 -4.06
CA PHE A 148 -0.69 -18.86 -2.72
C PHE A 148 -1.78 -18.11 -1.98
N VAL A 149 -2.33 -17.03 -2.56
CA VAL A 149 -3.39 -16.23 -1.94
C VAL A 149 -4.61 -17.10 -1.68
N ASP A 150 -5.12 -17.84 -2.68
CA ASP A 150 -6.29 -18.69 -2.53
C ASP A 150 -6.11 -19.72 -1.40
N SER A 151 -4.93 -20.30 -1.28
CA SER A 151 -4.61 -21.26 -0.23
C SER A 151 -4.39 -20.60 1.13
N ALA A 152 -3.78 -19.42 1.17
CA ALA A 152 -3.63 -18.61 2.36
C ALA A 152 -4.99 -18.22 2.95
N LEU A 153 -5.88 -17.64 2.14
CA LEU A 153 -7.19 -17.14 2.57
C LEU A 153 -8.06 -18.21 3.23
N ARG A 154 -7.89 -19.49 2.86
CA ARG A 154 -8.60 -20.62 3.49
C ARG A 154 -8.04 -21.05 4.86
N ASN A 155 -6.80 -20.71 5.17
CA ASN A 155 -6.06 -21.29 6.29
C ASN A 155 -5.56 -20.26 7.32
N VAL A 156 -5.41 -19.00 6.92
CA VAL A 156 -4.92 -17.94 7.82
C VAL A 156 -5.99 -17.51 8.82
N ARG A 157 -5.53 -17.13 10.00
CA ARG A 157 -6.36 -16.57 11.07
C ARG A 157 -6.10 -15.07 11.19
N GLY A 158 -7.10 -14.35 11.67
CA GLY A 158 -7.06 -12.89 11.82
C GLY A 158 -7.88 -12.17 10.75
N THR A 159 -7.77 -10.85 10.81
CA THR A 159 -8.54 -9.86 10.05
C THR A 159 -7.56 -8.86 9.44
N ALA A 160 -7.95 -8.25 8.34
CA ALA A 160 -7.13 -7.24 7.67
C ALA A 160 -6.82 -6.05 8.60
N PRO A 161 -5.70 -5.35 8.38
CA PRO A 161 -5.43 -4.06 9.03
C PRO A 161 -6.51 -3.04 8.70
N ALA A 162 -6.89 -2.23 9.69
CA ALA A 162 -7.90 -1.18 9.51
C ALA A 162 -7.53 -0.16 8.41
N SER A 163 -6.23 0.04 8.15
CA SER A 163 -5.74 0.95 7.11
C SER A 163 -6.20 0.57 5.70
N TRP A 164 -6.49 -0.72 5.43
CA TRP A 164 -6.97 -1.16 4.12
C TRP A 164 -8.45 -0.81 3.91
N SER A 165 -9.25 -0.80 4.98
CA SER A 165 -10.68 -0.46 4.92
C SER A 165 -10.93 1.03 4.67
N ASP A 166 -10.00 1.91 5.05
CA ASP A 166 -10.12 3.36 4.85
C ASP A 166 -9.72 3.80 3.42
N GLY A 167 -9.00 2.95 2.67
CA GLY A 167 -8.52 3.21 1.31
C GLY A 167 -9.43 2.69 0.19
N GLY A 168 -10.32 1.73 0.49
CA GLY A 168 -11.30 1.17 -0.44
C GLY A 168 -12.39 2.19 -0.79
N GLY A 169 -12.30 2.78 -1.98
CA GLY A 169 -13.18 3.87 -2.40
C GLY A 169 -14.69 3.56 -2.33
N ALA A 170 -15.43 4.49 -1.74
CA ALA A 170 -16.79 4.89 -2.13
C ALA A 170 -17.84 3.76 -2.34
N GLY A 171 -17.90 2.80 -1.42
CA GLY A 171 -19.11 2.02 -1.17
C GLY A 171 -19.87 2.63 -0.01
N VAL A 172 -20.78 3.57 -0.29
CA VAL A 172 -21.75 4.02 0.72
C VAL A 172 -22.48 2.81 1.30
N ASP A 173 -22.24 2.50 2.57
CA ASP A 173 -23.06 1.59 3.34
C ASP A 173 -24.52 2.06 3.28
N ALA A 174 -25.34 1.37 2.47
CA ALA A 174 -26.78 1.55 2.41
C ALA A 174 -27.50 1.10 3.70
N GLY A 175 -26.78 1.00 4.83
CA GLY A 175 -27.31 0.67 6.16
C GLY A 175 -27.00 1.72 7.25
N GLY A 176 -26.21 2.76 6.96
CA GLY A 176 -25.71 3.68 7.98
C GLY A 176 -25.61 5.13 7.52
N LEU A 177 -26.74 5.75 7.15
CA LEU A 177 -26.83 7.20 6.96
C LEU A 177 -26.47 7.93 8.27
N ILE A 178 -25.22 8.40 8.37
CA ILE A 178 -24.88 9.54 9.24
C ILE A 178 -24.30 10.64 8.35
N ALA A 179 -25.09 11.70 8.26
CA ALA A 179 -24.86 12.89 7.46
C ALA A 179 -23.54 13.59 7.82
N VAL A 180 -22.69 13.83 6.81
CA VAL A 180 -21.69 14.91 6.86
C VAL A 180 -21.77 15.67 5.53
N GLY A 181 -22.12 16.95 5.65
CA GLY A 181 -22.56 17.80 4.55
C GLY A 181 -21.48 18.15 3.54
N ALA A 182 -21.82 17.99 2.27
CA ALA A 182 -21.10 18.59 1.16
C ALA A 182 -21.58 20.04 0.95
N VAL A 183 -20.77 21.01 1.39
CA VAL A 183 -20.90 22.40 0.95
C VAL A 183 -20.12 22.51 -0.36
N VAL A 184 -20.84 22.41 -1.49
CA VAL A 184 -20.30 22.75 -2.81
C VAL A 184 -20.46 24.25 -3.00
N LEU A 185 -19.37 25.01 -2.77
CA LEU A 185 -19.25 26.38 -3.25
C LEU A 185 -18.70 26.35 -4.68
N ALA A 186 -19.60 26.18 -5.65
CA ALA A 186 -19.35 26.57 -7.03
C ALA A 186 -20.04 27.91 -7.26
N GLY A 187 -19.27 28.96 -7.51
CA GLY A 187 -19.79 30.30 -7.79
C GLY A 187 -20.61 30.33 -9.08
N GLY A 188 -21.74 31.03 -9.05
CA GLY A 188 -22.43 31.50 -10.26
C GLY A 188 -23.95 31.39 -10.23
N ALA A 189 -24.60 32.43 -9.68
CA ALA A 189 -25.96 32.88 -9.97
C ALA A 189 -27.15 31.91 -9.75
N GLY A 190 -28.02 32.26 -8.80
CA GLY A 190 -29.47 32.06 -8.95
C GLY A 190 -30.19 31.29 -7.83
N ALA A 191 -30.99 32.06 -7.08
CA ALA A 191 -32.24 31.65 -6.43
C ALA A 191 -32.21 30.71 -5.20
N TYR A 192 -32.42 31.36 -4.03
CA TYR A 192 -33.51 31.07 -3.08
C TYR A 192 -34.11 29.65 -3.06
N ALA A 193 -33.95 28.95 -1.93
CA ALA A 193 -35.08 28.48 -1.13
C ALA A 193 -34.60 28.07 0.28
N LEU A 194 -35.07 28.82 1.28
CA LEU A 194 -35.27 28.35 2.65
C LEU A 194 -36.13 27.09 2.66
N VAL A 195 -35.90 26.17 3.60
CA VAL A 195 -36.98 25.67 4.48
C VAL A 195 -36.40 24.95 5.71
N ARG A 196 -37.07 25.23 6.82
CA ARG A 196 -36.87 24.92 8.25
C ARG A 196 -36.25 23.60 8.67
#